data_AF-A0A2V7U0Z6-F1
#
_entry.id   AF-A0A2V7U0Z6-F1
#
_cell.length_a   1.000
_cell.length_b   1.000
_cell.length_c   1.000
_cell.angle_alpha   90.00
_cell.angle_beta   90.00
_cell.angle_gamma   90.00
#
_symmetry.space_group_name_H-M   'P 1'
#
loop_
_entity.id
_entity.type
_entity.pdbx_description
1 polymer ?
#
loop_
_entity_poly.entity_id
_entity_poly.type
_entity_poly.pdbx_seq_one_letter_code
_entity_poly.pdbx_strand_id
1 'polypeptide(L)'
;AHQQSQVRAQLSLVLEGIMCQSLLPKASGSGRCLAMEILIPNAAIRNLIREDKIHQIYSSMQTGQEKYGMQTFNQSLASLYFAKQISLQTALGISSGPDELQDMINRGVGLSTPQAGARPARPAGR
;
A
#
# COMPACT_ATOMS: atom_id res chain seq x y z
N ALA A 1 -5.83 26.66 16.07
CA ALA A 1 -5.03 25.61 16.73
C ALA A 1 -5.88 24.65 17.59
N HIS A 2 -6.76 25.13 18.48
CA HIS A 2 -7.54 24.27 19.39
C HIS A 2 -8.45 23.21 18.72
N GLN A 3 -8.97 23.48 17.52
CA GLN A 3 -9.86 22.53 16.83
C GLN A 3 -9.13 21.31 16.26
N GLN A 4 -7.84 21.41 15.91
CA GLN A 4 -7.10 20.30 15.29
C GLN A 4 -6.98 19.10 16.23
N SER A 5 -6.73 19.33 17.52
CA SER A 5 -6.66 18.25 18.51
C SER A 5 -8.01 17.54 18.69
N GLN A 6 -9.11 18.29 18.67
CA GLN A 6 -10.46 17.71 18.73
C GLN A 6 -10.77 16.89 17.47
N VAL A 7 -10.41 17.39 16.28
CA VAL A 7 -10.57 16.67 15.02
C VAL A 7 -9.73 15.39 15.00
N ARG A 8 -8.47 15.43 15.45
CA ARG A 8 -7.62 14.23 15.58
C ARG A 8 -8.21 13.20 16.54
N ALA A 9 -8.72 13.64 17.68
CA ALA A 9 -9.38 12.76 18.64
C ALA A 9 -10.59 12.07 18.01
N GLN A 10 -11.48 12.82 17.35
CA GLN A 10 -12.63 12.25 16.65
C GLN A 10 -12.22 11.29 15.53
N LEU A 11 -11.26 11.69 14.69
CA LEU A 11 -10.73 10.87 13.60
C LEU A 11 -10.18 9.53 14.13
N SER A 12 -9.45 9.55 15.25
CA SER A 12 -8.90 8.32 15.85
C SER A 12 -9.97 7.32 16.29
N LEU A 13 -11.20 7.80 16.57
CA LEU A 13 -12.31 6.96 17.00
C LEU A 13 -13.08 6.38 15.81
N VAL A 14 -13.30 7.18 14.76
CA VAL A 14 -14.19 6.81 13.65
C VAL A 14 -13.49 6.28 12.40
N LEU A 15 -12.16 6.44 12.30
CA LEU A 15 -11.41 6.01 11.12
C LEU A 15 -11.25 4.48 11.12
N GLU A 16 -11.87 3.83 10.13
CA GLU A 16 -11.82 2.36 9.97
C GLU A 16 -10.79 1.90 8.93
N GLY A 17 -10.43 2.77 7.99
CA GLY A 17 -9.46 2.44 6.96
C GLY A 17 -9.18 3.60 6.01
N ILE A 18 -8.00 3.61 5.42
CA ILE A 18 -7.64 4.50 4.31
C ILE A 18 -7.11 3.63 3.18
N MET A 19 -7.65 3.84 1.98
CA MET A 19 -7.15 3.24 0.75
C MET A 19 -6.75 4.35 -0.22
N CYS A 20 -5.46 4.45 -0.50
CA CYS A 20 -4.93 5.37 -1.51
C CYS A 20 -4.61 4.59 -2.77
N GLN A 21 -5.15 5.02 -3.91
CA GLN A 21 -5.10 4.27 -5.16
C GLN A 21 -4.48 5.11 -6.28
N SER A 22 -3.65 4.47 -7.09
CA SER A 22 -3.13 5.07 -8.32
C SER A 22 -3.13 4.04 -9.46
N LEU A 23 -3.56 4.47 -10.65
CA LEU A 23 -3.59 3.64 -11.84
C LEU A 23 -2.37 3.92 -12.71
N LEU A 24 -1.51 2.93 -12.83
CA LEU A 24 -0.23 3.04 -13.53
C LEU A 24 -0.33 2.40 -14.91
N PRO A 25 0.34 2.96 -15.94
CA PRO A 25 0.44 2.31 -17.24
C PRO A 25 1.14 0.95 -17.10
N LYS A 26 0.58 -0.09 -17.72
CA LYS A 26 1.23 -1.40 -17.71
C LYS A 26 2.48 -1.39 -18.58
N ALA A 27 3.50 -2.15 -18.17
CA ALA A 27 4.71 -2.38 -18.96
C ALA A 27 4.42 -3.03 -20.33
N SER A 28 3.29 -3.71 -20.49
CA SER A 28 2.82 -4.25 -21.76
C SER A 28 2.39 -3.18 -22.78
N GLY A 29 2.31 -1.91 -22.37
CA GLY A 29 1.87 -0.80 -23.23
C GLY A 29 0.36 -0.72 -23.44
N SER A 30 -0.41 -1.67 -22.91
CA SER A 30 -1.88 -1.68 -22.99
C SER A 30 -2.53 -1.91 -21.63
N GLY A 31 -3.49 -1.05 -21.30
CA GLY A 31 -4.20 -1.05 -20.03
C GLY A 31 -3.42 -0.42 -18.88
N ARG A 32 -4.02 -0.48 -17.68
CA ARG A 32 -3.44 0.04 -16.44
C ARG A 32 -3.50 -1.03 -15.34
N CYS A 33 -2.59 -0.95 -14.38
CA CYS A 33 -2.66 -1.72 -13.14
C CYS A 33 -2.85 -0.80 -11.95
N LEU A 34 -3.45 -1.33 -10.89
CA LEU A 34 -3.70 -0.60 -9.65
C LEU A 34 -2.52 -0.77 -8.70
N ALA A 35 -1.90 0.34 -8.31
CA ALA A 35 -1.07 0.44 -7.12
C ALA A 35 -1.95 0.95 -5.96
N MET A 36 -1.83 0.31 -4.79
CA MET A 36 -2.70 0.59 -3.64
C MET A 36 -1.92 0.60 -2.34
N GLU A 37 -2.16 1.64 -1.56
CA GLU A 37 -1.74 1.73 -0.16
C GLU A 37 -2.96 1.52 0.75
N ILE A 38 -2.79 0.75 1.80
CA ILE A 38 -3.84 0.32 2.72
C ILE A 38 -3.39 0.57 4.16
N LEU A 39 -4.09 1.44 4.86
CA LEU A 39 -3.93 1.68 6.29
C LEU A 39 -5.19 1.21 7.02
N ILE A 40 -5.05 0.31 8.00
CA ILE A 40 -6.15 -0.20 8.83
C ILE A 40 -5.89 0.21 10.29
N PRO A 41 -6.54 1.27 10.83
CA PRO A 41 -6.19 1.82 12.13
C PRO A 41 -6.36 0.85 13.30
N ASN A 42 -5.25 0.30 13.78
CA ASN A 42 -5.19 -0.47 15.02
C ASN A 42 -5.04 0.46 16.25
N ALA A 43 -5.05 -0.11 17.45
CA ALA A 43 -4.95 0.67 18.70
C ALA A 43 -3.69 1.57 18.74
N ALA A 44 -2.55 1.11 18.19
CA ALA A 44 -1.32 1.88 18.14
C ALA A 44 -1.44 3.09 17.19
N ILE A 45 -1.92 2.89 15.96
CA ILE A 45 -2.13 3.97 14.99
C ILE A 45 -3.14 4.98 15.51
N ARG A 46 -4.23 4.53 16.11
CA ARG A 46 -5.23 5.42 16.73
C ARG A 46 -4.60 6.26 17.86
N ASN A 47 -3.65 5.70 18.62
CA ASN A 47 -2.89 6.45 19.60
C ASN A 47 -1.94 7.48 18.96
N LEU A 48 -1.24 7.09 17.89
CA LEU A 48 -0.36 8.00 17.13
C LEU A 48 -1.13 9.20 16.55
N ILE A 49 -2.36 8.98 16.07
CA ILE A 49 -3.24 10.07 15.59
C ILE A 49 -3.60 11.03 16.74
N ARG A 50 -3.94 10.50 17.93
CA ARG A 50 -4.27 11.33 19.10
C ARG A 50 -3.09 12.17 19.60
N GLU A 51 -1.89 11.60 19.58
CA GLU A 51 -0.65 12.24 20.06
C GLU A 51 0.05 13.10 19.00
N ASP A 52 -0.53 13.28 17.81
CA ASP A 52 0.07 14.03 16.70
C ASP A 52 1.42 13.45 16.20
N LYS A 53 1.61 12.14 16.35
CA LYS A 53 2.81 11.41 15.92
C LYS A 53 2.60 10.74 14.56
N ILE A 54 2.03 11.49 13.61
CA ILE A 54 1.60 10.97 12.29
C ILE A 54 2.77 10.36 11.50
N HIS A 55 3.97 10.91 11.63
CA HIS A 55 5.18 10.41 10.97
C HIS A 55 5.53 8.95 11.33
N GLN A 56 5.10 8.45 12.49
CA GLN A 56 5.35 7.06 12.91
C GLN A 56 4.35 6.05 12.33
N ILE A 57 3.26 6.53 11.71
CA ILE A 57 2.24 5.67 11.09
C ILE A 57 2.85 4.87 9.94
N TYR A 58 3.74 5.46 9.15
CA TYR A 58 4.38 4.78 8.01
C TYR A 58 5.18 3.54 8.45
N SER A 59 6.03 3.67 9.47
CA SER A 59 6.78 2.53 10.03
C SER A 59 5.85 1.47 10.65
N SER A 60 4.72 1.92 11.23
CA SER A 60 3.70 1.01 11.75
C SER A 60 3.01 0.22 10.62
N MET A 61 2.79 0.84 9.45
CA MET A 61 2.25 0.17 8.27
C MET A 61 3.20 -0.88 7.71
N GLN A 62 4.50 -0.56 7.60
CA GLN A 62 5.51 -1.50 7.10
C GLN A 62 5.51 -2.82 7.87
N THR A 63 5.28 -2.77 9.19
CA THR A 63 5.23 -3.95 10.08
C THR A 63 3.82 -4.54 10.25
N GLY A 64 2.78 -3.84 9.81
CA GLY A 64 1.38 -4.24 9.96
C GLY A 64 0.84 -5.16 8.86
N GLN A 65 1.68 -5.54 7.90
CA GLN A 65 1.27 -6.27 6.69
C GLN A 65 0.69 -7.66 7.01
N GLU A 66 1.42 -8.51 7.73
CA GLU A 66 0.99 -9.89 8.01
C GLU A 66 -0.24 -9.95 8.93
N LYS A 67 -0.27 -9.09 9.95
CA LYS A 67 -1.29 -9.15 11.01
C LYS A 67 -2.57 -8.41 10.67
N TYR A 68 -2.46 -7.28 9.98
CA TYR A 68 -3.59 -6.38 9.74
C TYR A 68 -3.88 -6.16 8.27
N GLY A 69 -3.10 -6.72 7.34
CA GLY A 69 -3.30 -6.52 5.91
C GLY A 69 -2.95 -5.11 5.43
N MET A 70 -2.13 -4.38 6.19
CA MET A 70 -1.63 -3.08 5.76
C MET A 70 -0.65 -3.22 4.60
N GLN A 71 -0.55 -2.19 3.78
CA GLN A 71 0.37 -2.16 2.67
C GLN A 71 0.79 -0.71 2.41
N THR A 72 2.09 -0.43 2.40
CA THR A 72 2.58 0.89 1.96
C THR A 72 2.54 0.99 0.44
N PHE A 73 2.49 2.21 -0.09
CA PHE A 73 2.52 2.42 -1.53
C PHE A 73 3.78 1.81 -2.17
N ASN A 74 4.94 1.97 -1.52
CA ASN A 74 6.22 1.39 -1.97
C ASN A 74 6.19 -0.15 -2.02
N GLN A 75 5.58 -0.82 -1.04
CA GLN A 75 5.39 -2.28 -1.08
C GLN A 75 4.50 -2.70 -2.26
N SER A 76 3.46 -1.93 -2.57
CA SER A 76 2.60 -2.18 -3.75
C SER A 76 3.36 -2.00 -5.06
N LEU A 77 4.14 -0.93 -5.19
CA LEU A 77 4.99 -0.68 -6.37
C LEU A 77 6.04 -1.77 -6.57
N ALA A 78 6.73 -2.19 -5.50
CA ALA A 78 7.70 -3.28 -5.56
C ALA A 78 7.03 -4.59 -6.02
N SER A 79 5.87 -4.92 -5.46
CA SER A 79 5.09 -6.10 -5.86
C SER A 79 4.71 -6.07 -7.35
N LEU A 80 4.23 -4.92 -7.85
CA LEU A 80 3.87 -4.74 -9.25
C LEU A 80 5.09 -4.81 -10.18
N TYR A 81 6.24 -4.30 -9.75
CA TYR A 81 7.50 -4.39 -10.48
C TYR A 81 7.99 -5.83 -10.58
N PHE A 82 8.01 -6.59 -9.48
CA PHE A 82 8.38 -8.01 -9.49
C PHE A 82 7.42 -8.87 -10.32
N ALA A 83 6.12 -8.53 -10.31
CA ALA A 83 5.12 -9.14 -11.17
C ALA A 83 5.19 -8.69 -12.65
N LYS A 84 6.19 -7.87 -13.03
CA LYS A 84 6.40 -7.31 -14.36
C LYS A 84 5.19 -6.53 -14.91
N GLN A 85 4.35 -6.00 -14.02
CA GLN A 85 3.19 -5.20 -14.42
C GLN A 85 3.57 -3.76 -14.76
N ILE A 86 4.62 -3.21 -14.14
CA ILE A 86 5.12 -1.85 -14.38
C ILE A 86 6.63 -1.86 -14.61
N SER A 87 7.15 -0.81 -15.27
CA SER A 87 8.58 -0.61 -15.42
C SER A 87 9.20 -0.02 -14.15
N LEU A 88 10.52 -0.22 -13.96
CA LEU A 88 11.25 0.41 -12.84
C LEU A 88 11.12 1.93 -12.88
N GLN A 89 11.22 2.53 -14.08
CA GLN A 89 11.08 3.97 -14.27
C GLN A 89 9.71 4.47 -13.81
N THR A 90 8.64 3.75 -14.16
CA THR A 90 7.28 4.08 -13.71
C THR A 90 7.14 3.97 -12.20
N ALA A 91 7.73 2.94 -11.59
CA ALA A 91 7.68 2.74 -10.15
C ALA A 91 8.41 3.87 -9.39
N LEU A 92 9.65 4.19 -9.78
CA LEU A 92 10.45 5.25 -9.16
C LEU A 92 9.85 6.64 -9.38
N GLY A 93 9.23 6.89 -10.54
CA GLY A 93 8.67 8.20 -10.89
C GLY A 93 7.44 8.61 -10.08
N ILE A 94 6.72 7.67 -9.45
CA ILE A 94 5.53 7.94 -8.65
C ILE A 94 5.71 7.62 -7.15
N SER A 95 6.82 6.99 -6.78
CA SER A 95 7.12 6.68 -5.39
C SER A 95 7.32 7.96 -4.57
N SER A 96 6.78 7.99 -3.35
CA SER A 96 7.05 9.06 -2.37
C SER A 96 8.44 8.96 -1.73
N GLY A 97 9.12 7.82 -1.88
CA GLY A 97 10.44 7.54 -1.31
C GLY A 97 11.21 6.62 -2.26
N PRO A 98 11.79 7.17 -3.35
CA PRO A 98 12.40 6.36 -4.41
C PRO A 98 13.60 5.55 -3.92
N ASP A 99 14.38 6.07 -2.97
CA ASP A 99 15.51 5.35 -2.38
C ASP A 99 15.06 4.12 -1.60
N GLU A 100 14.00 4.25 -0.78
CA GLU A 100 13.41 3.13 -0.04
C GLU A 100 12.85 2.07 -1.00
N LEU A 101 12.18 2.49 -2.08
CA LEU A 101 11.68 1.57 -3.09
C LEU A 101 12.82 0.84 -3.80
N GLN A 102 13.90 1.54 -4.15
CA GLN A 102 15.07 0.94 -4.78
C GLN A 102 15.73 -0.09 -3.87
N ASP A 103 15.89 0.22 -2.59
CA ASP A 103 16.41 -0.70 -1.58
C ASP A 103 15.51 -1.94 -1.43
N MET A 104 14.20 -1.73 -1.40
CA MET A 104 13.21 -2.81 -1.31
C MET A 104 13.30 -3.75 -2.53
N ILE A 105 13.44 -3.18 -3.73
CA ILE A 105 13.64 -3.92 -4.97
C ILE A 105 14.96 -4.71 -4.94
N ASN A 106 16.05 -4.09 -4.50
CA ASN A 106 17.36 -4.73 -4.41
C ASN A 106 17.38 -5.90 -3.39
N ARG A 107 16.62 -5.78 -2.30
CA ARG A 107 16.48 -6.83 -1.28
C ARG A 107 15.51 -7.95 -1.67
N GLY A 108 14.74 -7.79 -2.73
CA GLY A 108 13.72 -8.78 -3.13
C GLY A 108 12.47 -8.79 -2.24
N VAL A 109 12.27 -7.77 -1.40
CA VAL A 109 11.17 -7.71 -0.43
C VAL A 109 9.93 -7.13 -1.11
N GLY A 110 9.16 -7.96 -1.81
CA GLY A 110 7.91 -7.55 -2.46
C GLY A 110 6.88 -8.68 -2.58
N LEU A 111 7.03 -9.73 -1.78
CA LEU A 111 6.23 -10.94 -1.87
C LEU A 111 5.27 -11.03 -0.68
N SER A 112 4.18 -10.28 -0.76
CA SER A 112 2.93 -10.70 -0.10
C SER A 112 1.82 -10.45 -1.08
N THR A 113 1.76 -11.29 -2.11
CA THR A 113 0.58 -11.37 -2.96
C THR A 113 -0.50 -12.08 -2.15
N PRO A 114 -1.65 -11.47 -1.86
CA PRO A 114 -2.84 -12.27 -1.64
C PRO A 114 -3.07 -12.98 -2.96
N GLN A 115 -3.03 -14.31 -2.94
CA GLN A 115 -3.36 -15.16 -4.08
C GLN A 115 -4.76 -14.78 -4.58
N ALA A 116 -4.83 -13.92 -5.59
CA ALA A 116 -6.06 -13.73 -6.35
C ALA A 116 -6.35 -15.08 -7.02
N GLY A 117 -7.37 -15.77 -6.50
CA GLY A 117 -7.70 -17.14 -6.87
C GLY A 117 -7.60 -17.38 -8.36
N ALA A 118 -6.78 -18.37 -8.73
CA ALA A 118 -6.82 -18.96 -10.05
C ALA A 118 -8.27 -19.35 -10.33
N ARG A 119 -8.95 -18.59 -11.21
CA ARG A 119 -10.24 -19.02 -11.74
C ARG A 119 -9.97 -20.35 -12.45
N PRO A 120 -10.62 -21.47 -12.06
CA PRO A 120 -10.54 -22.67 -12.86
C PRO A 120 -11.11 -22.32 -14.24
N ALA A 121 -10.32 -22.58 -15.28
CA ALA A 121 -10.76 -22.44 -16.65
C ALA A 121 -12.05 -23.25 -16.81
N ARG A 122 -13.15 -22.59 -17.19
CA ARG A 122 -14.39 -23.31 -17.52
C ARG A 122 -14.06 -24.23 -18.70
N PRO A 123 -14.39 -25.54 -18.64
CA PRO A 123 -14.28 -26.37 -19.81
C PRO A 123 -15.23 -25.83 -20.88
N ALA A 124 -14.71 -25.63 -22.09
CA ALA A 124 -15.50 -25.31 -23.26
C ALA A 124 -16.48 -26.47 -23.49
N GLY A 125 -17.76 -26.21 -23.24
CA GLY A 125 -18.84 -27.16 -23.52
C GLY A 125 -18.89 -27.46 -25.01
N ARG A 126 -18.99 -28.75 -25.30
CA ARG A 126 -19.36 -29.33 -26.61
C ARG A 126 -20.86 -29.15 -26.85
#